data_AF-D1NRV0-F1
#
_entry.id   AF-D1NRV0-F1
#
_cell.length_a   1.000
_cell.length_b   1.000
_cell.length_c   1.000
_cell.angle_alpha   90.00
_cell.angle_beta   90.00
_cell.angle_gamma   90.00
#
_symmetry.space_group_name_H-M   'P 1'
#
loop_
_entity.id
_entity.type
_entity.pdbx_description
1 polymer ?
#
loop_
_entity_poly.entity_id
_entity_poly.type
_entity_poly.pdbx_seq_one_letter_code
_entity_poly.pdbx_strand_id
1 'polypeptide(L)'
;MGSMEDLRAMVEVHMQEGYEPDTAHLETLADDLHACVNAHGYVEGIREWCQPAMRAWMSLIDHTTNNVDMEAMTRLIVAMNEAMSVRDALITTVLTVNMTQSRREALVWEVMCKPFKSSTSDAMGKLIMSSFEGRKTAADICSVLSAAAVLQIVLEVMADIGRFLVQPSAVIAFLLWWLHMSDQSEDAAHMALDIDEDCGLATIVLEAIDHGVYPKHGVSVAALFEEGIFQSGPWVANDGDQGDRHDMTYCEKAGDGDCEAGNGDGDGDDDDGDDGDGADTP
;
A
#
# COMPACT_ATOMS: atom_id res chain seq x y z
N MET A 1 -23.68 4.31 0.91
CA MET A 1 -22.28 4.68 1.15
C MET A 1 -21.88 4.13 2.49
N GLY A 2 -21.59 2.84 2.52
CA GLY A 2 -21.22 2.12 3.74
C GLY A 2 -21.20 0.60 3.63
N SER A 3 -21.54 0.01 2.48
CA SER A 3 -21.31 -1.43 2.24
C SER A 3 -20.00 -1.66 1.47
N MET A 4 -19.42 -2.86 1.59
CA MET A 4 -18.28 -3.28 0.77
C MET A 4 -18.60 -3.28 -0.74
N GLU A 5 -19.86 -3.52 -1.12
CA GLU A 5 -20.33 -3.36 -2.52
C GLU A 5 -20.17 -1.90 -3.00
N ASP A 6 -20.40 -0.91 -2.13
CA ASP A 6 -20.17 0.49 -2.49
C ASP A 6 -18.68 0.74 -2.79
N LEU A 7 -17.75 0.13 -2.04
CA LEU A 7 -16.31 0.26 -2.28
C LEU A 7 -15.89 -0.39 -3.59
N ARG A 8 -16.43 -1.57 -3.90
CA ARG A 8 -16.17 -2.23 -5.17
C ARG A 8 -16.69 -1.41 -6.35
N ALA A 9 -17.84 -0.75 -6.21
CA ALA A 9 -18.36 0.13 -7.25
C ALA A 9 -17.47 1.37 -7.51
N MET A 10 -16.60 1.73 -6.56
CA MET A 10 -15.65 2.85 -6.71
C MET A 10 -14.39 2.47 -7.49
N VAL A 11 -14.02 1.19 -7.53
CA VAL A 11 -12.80 0.71 -8.19
C VAL A 11 -13.19 -0.19 -9.35
N GLU A 12 -12.75 0.15 -10.57
CA GLU A 12 -12.98 -0.74 -11.71
C GLU A 12 -12.04 -1.94 -11.61
N VAL A 13 -12.56 -3.08 -11.16
CA VAL A 13 -11.79 -4.33 -11.03
C VAL A 13 -12.54 -5.45 -11.73
N HIS A 14 -11.86 -6.11 -12.67
CA HIS A 14 -12.38 -7.19 -13.49
C HIS A 14 -11.70 -8.51 -13.11
N MET A 15 -12.47 -9.58 -13.01
CA MET A 15 -11.97 -10.92 -12.69
C MET A 15 -12.32 -11.88 -13.82
N GLN A 16 -11.45 -12.86 -14.10
CA GLN A 16 -11.80 -13.96 -15.02
C GLN A 16 -12.84 -14.89 -14.37
N GLU A 17 -13.93 -15.18 -15.09
CA GLU A 17 -14.97 -16.11 -14.62
C GLU A 17 -14.47 -17.56 -14.61
N GLY A 18 -14.90 -18.35 -13.62
CA GLY A 18 -14.73 -19.81 -13.59
C GLY A 18 -13.48 -20.33 -12.87
N TYR A 19 -12.73 -19.47 -12.17
CA TYR A 19 -11.67 -19.91 -11.25
C TYR A 19 -12.26 -20.11 -9.85
N GLU A 20 -12.34 -21.35 -9.40
CA GLU A 20 -12.83 -21.74 -8.07
C GLU A 20 -11.77 -22.65 -7.44
N PRO A 21 -10.85 -22.09 -6.63
CA PRO A 21 -9.86 -22.91 -5.95
C PRO A 21 -10.52 -23.66 -4.79
N ASP A 22 -10.09 -24.89 -4.53
CA ASP A 22 -10.50 -25.63 -3.34
C ASP A 22 -9.38 -25.69 -2.31
N THR A 23 -9.71 -26.14 -1.10
CA THR A 23 -8.73 -26.27 -0.01
C THR A 23 -7.56 -27.17 -0.40
N ALA A 24 -7.79 -28.24 -1.16
CA ALA A 24 -6.74 -29.17 -1.56
C ALA A 24 -5.72 -28.51 -2.50
N HIS A 25 -6.19 -27.64 -3.41
CA HIS A 25 -5.35 -26.85 -4.27
C HIS A 25 -4.46 -25.89 -3.48
N LEU A 26 -5.01 -25.19 -2.49
CA LEU A 26 -4.23 -24.25 -1.66
C LEU A 26 -3.19 -24.95 -0.80
N GLU A 27 -3.54 -26.10 -0.20
CA GLU A 27 -2.57 -26.90 0.55
C GLU A 27 -1.44 -27.42 -0.37
N THR A 28 -1.76 -27.79 -1.62
CA THR A 28 -0.73 -28.14 -2.61
C THR A 28 0.19 -26.96 -2.91
N LEU A 29 -0.35 -25.75 -3.06
CA LEU A 29 0.47 -24.54 -3.25
C LEU A 29 1.34 -24.23 -2.03
N ALA A 30 0.85 -24.50 -0.82
CA ALA A 30 1.62 -24.33 0.42
C ALA A 30 2.80 -25.33 0.47
N ASP A 31 2.55 -26.59 0.11
CA ASP A 31 3.58 -27.61 -0.01
C ASP A 31 4.63 -27.25 -1.08
N ASP A 32 4.18 -26.71 -2.22
CA ASP A 32 5.08 -26.24 -3.30
C ASP A 32 5.94 -25.06 -2.85
N LEU A 33 5.37 -24.12 -2.09
CA LEU A 33 6.13 -23.01 -1.48
C LEU A 33 7.20 -23.54 -0.52
N HIS A 34 6.83 -24.47 0.37
CA HIS A 34 7.77 -25.10 1.30
C HIS A 34 8.87 -25.87 0.56
N ALA A 35 8.53 -26.60 -0.49
CA ALA A 35 9.51 -27.29 -1.34
C ALA A 35 10.48 -26.30 -2.00
N CYS A 36 9.99 -25.17 -2.51
CA CYS A 36 10.82 -24.12 -3.10
C CYS A 36 11.79 -23.50 -2.08
N VAL A 37 11.29 -23.16 -0.89
CA VAL A 37 12.09 -22.63 0.23
C VAL A 37 13.15 -23.64 0.68
N ASN A 38 12.79 -24.92 0.78
CA ASN A 38 13.73 -25.97 1.16
C ASN A 38 14.83 -26.19 0.11
N ALA A 39 14.51 -26.05 -1.18
CA ALA A 39 15.46 -26.24 -2.27
C ALA A 39 16.46 -25.08 -2.42
N HIS A 40 16.00 -23.84 -2.24
CA HIS A 40 16.79 -22.64 -2.55
C HIS A 40 17.25 -21.86 -1.31
N GLY A 41 16.75 -22.20 -0.12
CA GLY A 41 16.87 -21.39 1.09
C GLY A 41 15.76 -20.36 1.19
N TYR A 42 15.52 -19.83 2.40
CA TYR A 42 14.38 -18.94 2.67
C TYR A 42 14.37 -17.69 1.77
N VAL A 43 15.48 -16.96 1.70
CA VAL A 43 15.55 -15.67 0.99
C VAL A 43 15.29 -15.83 -0.50
N GLU A 44 15.99 -16.76 -1.15
CA GLU A 44 15.87 -17.01 -2.57
C GLU A 44 14.54 -17.71 -2.92
N GLY A 45 14.14 -18.72 -2.14
CA GLY A 45 12.91 -19.47 -2.37
C GLY A 45 11.64 -18.62 -2.21
N ILE A 46 11.53 -17.82 -1.14
CA ILE A 46 10.36 -16.94 -0.96
C ILE A 46 10.28 -15.90 -2.08
N ARG A 47 11.42 -15.36 -2.49
CA ARG A 47 11.50 -14.36 -3.56
C ARG A 47 11.05 -14.97 -4.88
N GLU A 48 11.64 -16.09 -5.28
CA GLU A 48 11.34 -16.73 -6.55
C GLU A 48 9.86 -17.12 -6.65
N TRP A 49 9.33 -17.72 -5.59
CA TRP A 49 7.95 -18.18 -5.56
C TRP A 49 6.94 -17.02 -5.56
N CYS A 50 7.17 -15.98 -4.75
CA CYS A 50 6.24 -14.86 -4.60
C CYS A 50 6.35 -13.81 -5.72
N GLN A 51 7.47 -13.76 -6.45
CA GLN A 51 7.74 -12.67 -7.38
C GLN A 51 6.67 -12.46 -8.46
N PRO A 52 6.14 -13.50 -9.13
CA PRO A 52 5.06 -13.32 -10.11
C PRO A 52 3.79 -12.74 -9.48
N ALA A 53 3.36 -13.31 -8.35
CA ALA A 53 2.14 -12.91 -7.64
C ALA A 53 2.21 -11.47 -7.11
N MET A 54 3.33 -11.10 -6.50
CA MET A 54 3.54 -9.76 -5.98
C MET A 54 3.66 -8.71 -7.09
N ARG A 55 4.19 -9.06 -8.27
CA ARG A 55 4.17 -8.15 -9.44
C ARG A 55 2.76 -7.92 -9.96
N ALA A 56 1.94 -8.96 -10.04
CA ALA A 56 0.53 -8.84 -10.42
C ALA A 56 -0.22 -7.94 -9.42
N TRP A 57 0.01 -8.15 -8.11
CA TRP A 57 -0.51 -7.29 -7.05
C TRP A 57 -0.09 -5.83 -7.22
N MET A 58 1.21 -5.54 -7.35
CA MET A 58 1.70 -4.17 -7.52
C MET A 58 1.11 -3.50 -8.77
N SER A 59 0.87 -4.26 -9.84
CA SER A 59 0.25 -3.72 -11.07
C SER A 59 -1.19 -3.26 -10.83
N LEU A 60 -1.95 -3.97 -9.98
CA LEU A 60 -3.29 -3.59 -9.54
C LEU A 60 -3.25 -2.34 -8.64
N ILE A 61 -2.31 -2.29 -7.71
CA ILE A 61 -2.14 -1.12 -6.80
C ILE A 61 -1.70 0.12 -7.56
N ASP A 62 -0.86 -0.04 -8.58
CA ASP A 62 -0.44 1.05 -9.45
C ASP A 62 -1.50 1.44 -10.49
N HIS A 63 -2.62 0.73 -10.53
CA HIS A 63 -3.68 0.88 -11.53
C HIS A 63 -3.16 0.77 -12.99
N THR A 64 -2.09 0.00 -13.19
CA THR A 64 -1.57 -0.32 -14.53
C THR A 64 -2.34 -1.48 -15.18
N THR A 65 -3.15 -2.18 -14.39
CA THR A 65 -4.15 -3.15 -14.81
C THR A 65 -5.32 -3.09 -13.85
N ASN A 66 -6.51 -3.36 -14.37
CA ASN A 66 -7.74 -3.58 -13.59
C ASN A 66 -8.15 -5.06 -13.59
N ASN A 67 -7.39 -5.93 -14.27
CA ASN A 67 -7.68 -7.36 -14.35
C ASN A 67 -6.99 -8.12 -13.21
N VAL A 68 -7.78 -8.77 -12.37
CA VAL A 68 -7.32 -9.64 -11.28
C VAL A 68 -6.96 -11.01 -11.84
N ASP A 69 -5.68 -11.33 -11.77
CA ASP A 69 -5.17 -12.68 -11.97
C ASP A 69 -5.43 -13.50 -10.70
N MET A 70 -6.48 -14.33 -10.73
CA MET A 70 -6.90 -15.12 -9.57
C MET A 70 -5.90 -16.21 -9.19
N GLU A 71 -5.13 -16.75 -10.14
CA GLU A 71 -4.09 -17.72 -9.82
C GLU A 71 -2.95 -17.01 -9.06
N ALA A 72 -2.53 -15.84 -9.53
CA ALA A 72 -1.53 -15.02 -8.86
C ALA A 72 -2.00 -14.58 -7.46
N MET A 73 -3.25 -14.15 -7.30
CA MET A 73 -3.78 -13.75 -6.00
C MET A 73 -3.89 -14.95 -5.05
N THR A 74 -4.32 -16.12 -5.52
CA THR A 74 -4.39 -17.34 -4.71
C THR A 74 -3.01 -17.73 -4.18
N ARG A 75 -1.97 -17.64 -5.04
CA ARG A 75 -0.58 -17.82 -4.58
C ARG A 75 -0.21 -16.80 -3.50
N LEU A 76 -0.59 -15.54 -3.67
CA LEU A 76 -0.30 -14.50 -2.68
C LEU A 76 -0.98 -14.78 -1.33
N ILE A 77 -2.25 -15.25 -1.34
CA ILE A 77 -2.99 -15.66 -0.15
C ILE A 77 -2.29 -16.83 0.56
N VAL A 78 -1.87 -17.85 -0.19
CA VAL A 78 -1.11 -18.97 0.36
C VAL A 78 0.20 -18.47 0.97
N ALA A 79 0.97 -17.64 0.27
CA ALA A 79 2.24 -17.15 0.79
C ALA A 79 2.12 -16.27 2.03
N MET A 80 1.10 -15.42 2.14
CA MET A 80 0.89 -14.62 3.36
C MET A 80 0.48 -15.49 4.55
N ASN A 81 -0.24 -16.59 4.29
CA ASN A 81 -0.62 -17.56 5.33
C ASN A 81 0.60 -18.32 5.85
N GLU A 82 1.54 -18.68 4.99
CA GLU A 82 2.75 -19.41 5.38
C GLU A 82 3.88 -18.49 5.90
N ALA A 83 3.89 -17.21 5.51
CA ALA A 83 4.91 -16.25 5.93
C ALA A 83 4.34 -14.83 6.16
N MET A 84 4.29 -14.41 7.43
CA MET A 84 3.82 -13.06 7.82
C MET A 84 4.61 -11.93 7.13
N SER A 85 5.87 -12.16 6.74
CA SER A 85 6.65 -11.15 6.02
C SER A 85 6.10 -10.85 4.62
N VAL A 86 5.36 -11.78 4.00
CA VAL A 86 4.68 -11.57 2.72
C VAL A 86 3.48 -10.64 2.91
N ARG A 87 2.72 -10.82 3.99
CA ARG A 87 1.64 -9.91 4.39
C ARG A 87 2.17 -8.49 4.62
N ASP A 88 3.25 -8.37 5.37
CA ASP A 88 3.86 -7.08 5.68
C ASP A 88 4.42 -6.41 4.42
N ALA A 89 4.96 -7.19 3.48
CA ALA A 89 5.40 -6.71 2.18
C ALA A 89 4.22 -6.22 1.31
N LEU A 90 3.08 -6.91 1.35
CA LEU A 90 1.85 -6.50 0.67
C LEU A 90 1.34 -5.16 1.23
N ILE A 91 1.27 -5.00 2.55
CA ILE A 91 0.93 -3.72 3.18
C ILE A 91 1.92 -2.63 2.74
N THR A 92 3.21 -2.97 2.70
CA THR A 92 4.27 -2.04 2.27
C THR A 92 4.02 -1.48 0.87
N THR A 93 3.51 -2.27 -0.10
CA THR A 93 3.26 -1.75 -1.46
C THR A 93 2.26 -0.60 -1.44
N VAL A 94 1.23 -0.70 -0.60
CA VAL A 94 0.15 0.29 -0.48
C VAL A 94 0.67 1.56 0.19
N LEU A 95 1.39 1.39 1.31
CA LEU A 95 1.89 2.52 2.10
C LEU A 95 3.03 3.30 1.43
N THR A 96 3.59 2.77 0.34
CA THR A 96 4.73 3.36 -0.37
C THR A 96 4.40 3.77 -1.80
N VAL A 97 3.13 3.88 -2.20
CA VAL A 97 2.77 4.21 -3.59
C VAL A 97 3.37 5.54 -4.08
N ASN A 98 3.59 6.49 -3.18
CA ASN A 98 4.24 7.77 -3.50
C ASN A 98 5.76 7.67 -3.72
N MET A 99 6.39 6.54 -3.38
CA MET A 99 7.82 6.33 -3.64
C MET A 99 8.09 6.06 -5.12
N THR A 100 9.34 6.22 -5.54
CA THR A 100 9.76 5.76 -6.86
C THR A 100 9.67 4.24 -6.95
N GLN A 101 9.31 3.71 -8.13
CA GLN A 101 9.11 2.28 -8.35
C GLN A 101 10.29 1.45 -7.83
N SER A 102 11.52 1.80 -8.21
CA SER A 102 12.71 1.05 -7.84
C SER A 102 12.97 1.05 -6.33
N ARG A 103 12.70 2.16 -5.64
CA ARG A 103 12.87 2.24 -4.18
C ARG A 103 11.81 1.43 -3.46
N ARG A 104 10.57 1.49 -3.93
CA ARG A 104 9.46 0.70 -3.40
C ARG A 104 9.71 -0.79 -3.57
N GLU A 105 10.05 -1.24 -4.78
CA GLU A 105 10.37 -2.65 -5.05
C GLU A 105 11.51 -3.17 -4.17
N ALA A 106 12.58 -2.38 -3.99
CA ALA A 106 13.67 -2.75 -3.11
C ALA A 106 13.22 -2.94 -1.66
N LEU A 107 12.38 -2.03 -1.14
CA LEU A 107 11.87 -2.10 0.23
C LEU A 107 10.89 -3.28 0.41
N VAL A 108 9.96 -3.49 -0.53
CA VAL A 108 9.01 -4.62 -0.52
C VAL A 108 9.77 -5.95 -0.46
N TRP A 109 10.82 -6.10 -1.29
CA TRP A 109 11.64 -7.32 -1.25
C TRP A 109 12.48 -7.44 0.01
N GLU A 110 12.96 -6.33 0.56
CA GLU A 110 13.67 -6.35 1.83
C GLU A 110 12.76 -6.78 2.98
N VAL A 111 11.54 -6.26 3.06
CA VAL A 111 10.52 -6.65 4.05
C VAL A 111 10.19 -8.13 3.91
N MET A 112 9.91 -8.59 2.69
CA MET A 112 9.50 -9.98 2.45
C MET A 112 10.60 -10.98 2.77
N CYS A 113 11.81 -10.74 2.27
CA CYS A 113 12.88 -11.75 2.26
C CYS A 113 13.80 -11.64 3.48
N LYS A 114 13.87 -10.49 4.14
CA LYS A 114 14.81 -10.24 5.25
C LYS A 114 14.09 -9.67 6.50
N PRO A 115 12.97 -10.26 6.94
CA PRO A 115 12.10 -9.66 7.97
C PRO A 115 12.79 -9.49 9.34
N PHE A 116 13.77 -10.33 9.66
CA PHE A 116 14.46 -10.31 10.96
C PHE A 116 15.65 -9.34 11.02
N LYS A 117 15.93 -8.59 9.94
CA LYS A 117 16.94 -7.54 10.00
C LYS A 117 16.36 -6.35 10.78
N SER A 118 17.10 -5.87 11.77
CA SER A 118 16.69 -4.69 12.55
C SER A 118 16.40 -3.48 11.64
N SER A 119 17.20 -3.30 10.59
CA SER A 119 16.98 -2.25 9.59
C SER A 119 15.61 -2.34 8.91
N THR A 120 15.11 -3.55 8.69
CA THR A 120 13.81 -3.80 8.06
C THR A 120 12.66 -3.48 9.01
N SER A 121 12.75 -3.93 10.26
CA SER A 121 11.76 -3.59 11.30
C SER A 121 11.73 -2.09 11.58
N ASP A 122 12.90 -1.45 11.66
CA ASP A 122 13.02 0.00 11.84
C ASP A 122 12.41 0.77 10.66
N ALA A 123 12.64 0.29 9.43
CA ALA A 123 12.06 0.89 8.23
C ALA A 123 10.53 0.79 8.24
N MET A 124 9.99 -0.38 8.60
CA MET A 124 8.54 -0.59 8.69
C MET A 124 7.91 0.25 9.80
N GLY A 125 8.54 0.32 10.97
CA GLY A 125 8.09 1.16 12.07
C GLY A 125 8.08 2.64 11.69
N LYS A 126 9.14 3.15 11.06
CA LYS A 126 9.20 4.52 10.55
C LYS A 126 8.14 4.81 9.51
N LEU A 127 7.88 3.84 8.63
CA LEU A 127 6.88 3.97 7.58
C LEU A 127 5.48 4.11 8.19
N ILE A 128 5.09 3.21 9.09
CA ILE A 128 3.82 3.28 9.82
C ILE A 128 3.73 4.59 10.61
N MET A 129 4.78 5.00 11.32
CA MET A 129 4.79 6.26 12.05
C MET A 129 4.63 7.48 11.14
N SER A 130 5.35 7.53 10.01
CA SER A 130 5.29 8.64 9.07
C SER A 130 3.89 8.81 8.45
N SER A 131 3.14 7.73 8.29
CA SER A 131 1.74 7.81 7.85
C SER A 131 0.78 8.40 8.88
N PHE A 132 1.15 8.44 10.17
CA PHE A 132 0.42 9.25 11.15
C PHE A 132 0.77 10.74 11.07
N GLU A 133 1.79 11.13 10.31
CA GLU A 133 2.32 12.50 10.28
C GLU A 133 2.07 13.23 8.95
N GLY A 134 1.85 12.49 7.85
CA GLY A 134 1.69 13.05 6.50
C GLY A 134 0.24 13.06 6.00
N ARG A 135 -0.13 14.09 5.22
CA ARG A 135 -1.42 14.13 4.51
C ARG A 135 -1.46 13.08 3.39
N LYS A 136 -2.59 12.38 3.26
CA LYS A 136 -2.82 11.45 2.14
C LYS A 136 -3.07 12.20 0.84
N THR A 137 -2.54 11.67 -0.25
CA THR A 137 -2.90 12.09 -1.60
C THR A 137 -4.08 11.28 -2.12
N ALA A 138 -4.73 11.75 -3.19
CA ALA A 138 -5.78 10.97 -3.87
C ALA A 138 -5.26 9.60 -4.36
N ALA A 139 -4.02 9.55 -4.87
CA ALA A 139 -3.39 8.32 -5.33
C ALA A 139 -3.21 7.29 -4.21
N ASP A 140 -2.82 7.74 -3.00
CA ASP A 140 -2.74 6.87 -1.81
C ASP A 140 -4.08 6.23 -1.50
N ILE A 141 -5.15 7.03 -1.54
CA ILE A 141 -6.49 6.57 -1.17
C ILE A 141 -7.01 5.56 -2.20
N CYS A 142 -6.85 5.83 -3.49
CA CYS A 142 -7.20 4.90 -4.56
C CYS A 142 -6.45 3.58 -4.43
N SER A 143 -5.15 3.62 -4.10
CA SER A 143 -4.32 2.43 -3.91
C SER A 143 -4.80 1.57 -2.74
N VAL A 144 -5.17 2.20 -1.62
CA VAL A 144 -5.72 1.50 -0.44
C VAL A 144 -7.09 0.90 -0.75
N LEU A 145 -7.95 1.63 -1.46
CA LEU A 145 -9.26 1.14 -1.90
C LEU A 145 -9.14 -0.04 -2.87
N SER A 146 -8.26 0.05 -3.87
CA SER A 146 -7.98 -1.04 -4.80
C SER A 146 -7.48 -2.28 -4.06
N ALA A 147 -6.54 -2.10 -3.12
CA ALA A 147 -6.04 -3.20 -2.32
C ALA A 147 -7.16 -3.93 -1.56
N ALA A 148 -8.03 -3.16 -0.88
CA ALA A 148 -9.17 -3.71 -0.14
C ALA A 148 -10.18 -4.39 -1.08
N ALA A 149 -10.50 -3.78 -2.22
CA ALA A 149 -11.44 -4.31 -3.20
C ALA A 149 -10.94 -5.62 -3.84
N VAL A 150 -9.67 -5.69 -4.23
CA VAL A 150 -9.06 -6.90 -4.79
C VAL A 150 -9.09 -8.05 -3.78
N LEU A 151 -8.66 -7.80 -2.54
CA LEU A 151 -8.67 -8.83 -1.50
C LEU A 151 -10.09 -9.29 -1.18
N GLN A 152 -11.07 -8.39 -1.17
CA GLN A 152 -12.47 -8.76 -0.98
C GLN A 152 -12.99 -9.67 -2.10
N ILE A 153 -12.72 -9.32 -3.37
CA ILE A 153 -13.10 -10.17 -4.52
C ILE A 153 -12.48 -11.57 -4.38
N VAL A 154 -11.22 -11.63 -3.98
CA VAL A 154 -10.53 -12.89 -3.77
C VAL A 154 -11.17 -13.69 -2.63
N LEU A 155 -11.52 -13.05 -1.50
CA LEU A 155 -12.21 -13.70 -0.39
C LEU A 155 -13.60 -14.21 -0.76
N GLU A 156 -14.37 -13.48 -1.58
CA GLU A 156 -15.69 -13.91 -2.04
C GLU A 156 -15.62 -15.20 -2.87
N VAL A 157 -14.59 -15.33 -3.71
CA VAL A 157 -14.33 -16.57 -4.47
C VAL A 157 -13.86 -17.71 -3.55
N MET A 158 -13.22 -17.37 -2.44
CA MET A 158 -12.58 -18.30 -1.51
C MET A 158 -13.37 -18.53 -0.21
N ALA A 159 -14.65 -18.14 -0.14
CA ALA A 159 -15.40 -17.94 1.10
C ALA A 159 -15.43 -19.14 2.09
N ASP A 160 -15.10 -20.35 1.64
CA ASP A 160 -15.08 -21.58 2.44
C ASP A 160 -13.68 -22.17 2.67
N ILE A 161 -12.60 -21.43 2.38
CA ILE A 161 -11.21 -21.95 2.40
C ILE A 161 -10.48 -21.66 3.73
N GLY A 162 -11.13 -21.99 4.85
CA GLY A 162 -10.54 -22.17 6.19
C GLY A 162 -9.39 -21.22 6.57
N ARG A 163 -8.23 -21.79 6.95
CA ARG A 163 -7.07 -21.05 7.49
C ARG A 163 -6.54 -19.96 6.55
N PHE A 164 -6.72 -20.12 5.25
CA PHE A 164 -6.20 -19.19 4.25
C PHE A 164 -6.96 -17.86 4.21
N LEU A 165 -8.10 -17.74 4.89
CA LEU A 165 -8.86 -16.50 4.99
C LEU A 165 -8.37 -15.56 6.11
N VAL A 166 -7.56 -16.05 7.05
CA VAL A 166 -7.12 -15.28 8.24
C VAL A 166 -6.35 -14.02 7.84
N GLN A 167 -5.24 -14.21 7.13
CA GLN A 167 -4.33 -13.11 6.77
C GLN A 167 -4.96 -12.10 5.81
N PRO A 168 -5.66 -12.48 4.71
CA PRO A 168 -6.35 -11.50 3.88
C PRO A 168 -7.42 -10.71 4.63
N SER A 169 -8.21 -11.35 5.51
CA SER A 169 -9.21 -10.65 6.33
C SER A 169 -8.55 -9.62 7.25
N ALA A 170 -7.44 -9.98 7.90
CA ALA A 170 -6.67 -9.06 8.74
C ALA A 170 -6.06 -7.89 7.96
N VAL A 171 -5.61 -8.13 6.72
CA VAL A 171 -5.11 -7.05 5.84
C VAL A 171 -6.24 -6.12 5.41
N ILE A 172 -7.41 -6.65 5.04
CA ILE A 172 -8.59 -5.83 4.74
C ILE A 172 -8.95 -4.97 5.95
N ALA A 173 -9.00 -5.55 7.15
CA ALA A 173 -9.25 -4.83 8.38
C ALA A 173 -8.29 -3.64 8.55
N PHE A 174 -6.97 -3.89 8.38
CA PHE A 174 -5.95 -2.85 8.45
C PHE A 174 -6.18 -1.74 7.40
N LEU A 175 -6.48 -2.10 6.15
CA LEU A 175 -6.69 -1.13 5.06
C LEU A 175 -7.95 -0.29 5.28
N LEU A 176 -9.03 -0.88 5.78
CA LEU A 176 -10.27 -0.18 6.09
C LEU A 176 -10.13 0.73 7.31
N TRP A 177 -9.42 0.28 8.35
CA TRP A 177 -9.04 1.13 9.48
C TRP A 177 -8.21 2.33 8.99
N TRP A 178 -7.30 2.10 8.04
CA TRP A 178 -6.53 3.16 7.41
C TRP A 178 -7.42 4.22 6.76
N LEU A 179 -8.56 3.83 6.19
CA LEU A 179 -9.54 4.68 5.53
C LEU A 179 -10.60 5.29 6.47
N HIS A 180 -10.46 5.12 7.79
CA HIS A 180 -11.47 5.53 8.79
C HIS A 180 -12.84 4.86 8.55
N MET A 181 -12.83 3.62 8.09
CA MET A 181 -14.01 2.77 7.90
C MET A 181 -14.10 1.76 9.05
N SER A 182 -14.32 2.27 10.26
CA SER A 182 -14.18 1.48 11.50
C SER A 182 -15.12 0.28 11.54
N ASP A 183 -16.41 0.45 11.23
CA ASP A 183 -17.38 -0.66 11.28
C ASP A 183 -16.96 -1.82 10.36
N GLN A 184 -16.60 -1.52 9.10
CA GLN A 184 -16.19 -2.55 8.14
C GLN A 184 -14.81 -3.13 8.49
N SER A 185 -13.95 -2.33 9.12
CA SER A 185 -12.66 -2.79 9.63
C SER A 185 -12.82 -3.77 10.79
N GLU A 186 -13.71 -3.48 11.75
CA GLU A 186 -14.05 -4.37 12.87
C GLU A 186 -14.63 -5.69 12.35
N ASP A 187 -15.57 -5.64 11.41
CA ASP A 187 -16.16 -6.84 10.79
C ASP A 187 -15.07 -7.74 10.18
N ALA A 188 -14.13 -7.16 9.41
CA ALA A 188 -13.03 -7.89 8.81
C ALA A 188 -12.01 -8.42 9.83
N ALA A 189 -11.76 -7.69 10.91
CA ALA A 189 -10.89 -8.16 11.99
C ALA A 189 -11.53 -9.34 12.73
N HIS A 190 -12.83 -9.27 13.01
CA HIS A 190 -13.57 -10.38 13.61
C HIS A 190 -13.59 -11.62 12.71
N MET A 191 -13.75 -11.47 11.39
CA MET A 191 -13.63 -12.59 10.45
C MET A 191 -12.27 -13.31 10.57
N ALA A 192 -11.18 -12.57 10.75
CA ALA A 192 -9.87 -13.18 10.97
C ALA A 192 -9.77 -13.90 12.32
N LEU A 193 -10.26 -13.27 13.39
CA LEU A 193 -10.19 -13.79 14.76
C LEU A 193 -11.10 -14.98 15.03
N ASP A 194 -12.22 -15.09 14.31
CA ASP A 194 -13.12 -16.24 14.37
C ASP A 194 -12.45 -17.52 13.84
N ILE A 195 -11.44 -17.37 12.98
CA ILE A 195 -10.67 -18.48 12.40
C ILE A 195 -9.37 -18.71 13.20
N ASP A 196 -8.69 -17.64 13.60
CA ASP A 196 -7.44 -17.66 14.37
C ASP A 196 -7.46 -16.56 15.45
N GLU A 197 -7.75 -16.96 16.69
CA GLU A 197 -7.84 -16.07 17.85
C GLU A 197 -6.52 -15.34 18.18
N ASP A 198 -5.38 -15.87 17.68
CA ASP A 198 -4.05 -15.32 17.88
C ASP A 198 -3.60 -14.42 16.70
N CYS A 199 -4.51 -14.05 15.78
CA CYS A 199 -4.19 -13.20 14.64
C CYS A 199 -3.83 -11.77 15.06
N GLY A 200 -2.54 -11.55 15.32
CA GLY A 200 -2.04 -10.32 15.94
C GLY A 200 -2.36 -9.03 15.16
N LEU A 201 -2.43 -9.06 13.82
CA LEU A 201 -2.79 -7.86 13.06
C LEU A 201 -4.25 -7.46 13.29
N ALA A 202 -5.17 -8.43 13.33
CA ALA A 202 -6.57 -8.16 13.62
C ALA A 202 -6.75 -7.62 15.05
N THR A 203 -6.05 -8.20 16.02
CA THR A 203 -6.03 -7.69 17.41
C THR A 203 -5.53 -6.26 17.49
N ILE A 204 -4.40 -5.94 16.83
CA ILE A 204 -3.85 -4.56 16.80
C ILE A 204 -4.85 -3.58 16.21
N VAL A 205 -5.56 -3.96 15.14
CA VAL A 205 -6.56 -3.10 14.50
C VAL A 205 -7.74 -2.83 15.44
N LEU A 206 -8.30 -3.86 16.09
CA LEU A 206 -9.40 -3.70 17.05
C LEU A 206 -8.98 -2.84 18.26
N GLU A 207 -7.78 -3.07 18.81
CA GLU A 207 -7.26 -2.26 19.91
C GLU A 207 -7.05 -0.80 19.49
N ALA A 208 -6.64 -0.55 18.25
CA ALA A 208 -6.51 0.81 17.74
C ALA A 208 -7.88 1.49 17.63
N ILE A 209 -8.90 0.78 17.14
CA ILE A 209 -10.26 1.29 17.00
C ILE A 209 -10.89 1.59 18.37
N ASP A 210 -10.80 0.66 19.33
CA ASP A 210 -11.34 0.81 20.69
C ASP A 210 -10.72 2.01 21.42
N HIS A 211 -9.42 2.25 21.22
CA HIS A 211 -8.72 3.41 21.77
C HIS A 211 -8.87 4.70 20.94
N GLY A 212 -9.60 4.67 19.83
CA GLY A 212 -9.78 5.82 18.94
C GLY A 212 -8.49 6.29 18.27
N VAL A 213 -7.54 5.38 18.05
CA VAL A 213 -6.26 5.65 17.40
C VAL A 213 -6.41 5.44 15.90
N TYR A 214 -6.22 6.51 15.13
CA TYR A 214 -6.29 6.48 13.67
C TYR A 214 -5.12 7.27 13.05
N PRO A 215 -4.71 6.97 11.80
CA PRO A 215 -3.81 7.82 11.05
C PRO A 215 -4.35 9.26 10.99
N LYS A 216 -3.59 10.25 11.49
CA LYS A 216 -4.07 11.64 11.72
C LYS A 216 -4.59 12.34 10.47
N HIS A 217 -4.16 11.90 9.30
CA HIS A 217 -4.60 12.42 8.01
C HIS A 217 -5.31 11.37 7.16
N GLY A 218 -5.84 10.32 7.78
CA GLY A 218 -6.81 9.49 7.09
C GLY A 218 -8.02 10.34 6.73
N VAL A 219 -8.35 10.35 5.45
CA VAL A 219 -9.53 11.04 4.95
C VAL A 219 -10.62 9.99 4.84
N SER A 220 -11.77 10.24 5.46
CA SER A 220 -12.95 9.40 5.24
C SER A 220 -13.33 9.45 3.77
N VAL A 221 -13.62 8.30 3.18
CA VAL A 221 -14.13 8.21 1.81
C VAL A 221 -15.33 9.12 1.60
N ALA A 222 -16.20 9.26 2.60
CA ALA A 222 -17.35 10.17 2.56
C ALA A 222 -16.92 11.65 2.40
N ALA A 223 -15.90 12.09 3.14
CA ALA A 223 -15.39 13.45 3.04
C ALA A 223 -14.82 13.77 1.66
N LEU A 224 -14.23 12.79 0.98
CA LEU A 224 -13.68 12.97 -0.38
C LEU A 224 -14.77 13.13 -1.44
N PHE A 225 -15.93 12.51 -1.26
CA PHE A 225 -17.10 12.74 -2.10
C PHE A 225 -17.71 14.11 -1.84
N GLU A 226 -17.79 14.53 -0.57
CA GLU A 226 -18.28 15.86 -0.19
C GLU A 226 -17.40 16.99 -0.74
N GLU A 227 -16.07 16.79 -0.75
CA GLU A 227 -15.10 17.74 -1.32
C GLU A 227 -15.05 17.71 -2.85
N GLY A 228 -15.80 16.81 -3.52
CA GLY A 228 -15.82 16.68 -4.98
C GLY A 228 -14.50 16.19 -5.58
N ILE A 229 -13.59 15.66 -4.74
CA ILE A 229 -12.33 15.03 -5.17
C ILE A 229 -12.64 13.69 -5.86
N PHE A 230 -13.72 13.02 -5.47
CA PHE A 230 -14.27 11.85 -6.13
C PHE A 230 -15.56 12.19 -6.86
N GLN A 231 -15.60 11.93 -8.18
CA GLN A 231 -16.84 11.94 -8.95
C GLN A 231 -17.48 10.55 -8.95
N SER A 232 -18.81 10.47 -9.05
CA SER A 232 -19.54 9.20 -9.11
C SER A 232 -19.20 8.43 -10.40
N GLY A 233 -18.54 7.27 -10.25
CA GLY A 233 -18.18 6.33 -11.33
C GLY A 233 -16.95 5.49 -10.96
N PRO A 234 -16.68 4.38 -11.68
CA PRO A 234 -15.46 3.61 -11.49
C PRO A 234 -14.23 4.48 -11.82
N TRP A 235 -13.24 4.49 -10.94
CA TRP A 235 -11.99 5.19 -11.22
C TRP A 235 -11.18 4.43 -12.27
N VAL A 236 -11.02 5.05 -13.45
CA VAL A 236 -9.99 4.69 -14.43
C VAL A 236 -8.81 5.61 -14.16
N ALA A 237 -7.65 5.05 -13.82
CA ALA A 237 -6.43 5.84 -13.76
C ALA A 237 -6.25 6.52 -15.12
N ASN A 238 -6.22 7.85 -15.12
CA ASN A 238 -6.12 8.62 -16.35
C ASN A 238 -4.82 8.23 -17.06
N ASP A 239 -4.91 7.59 -18.23
CA ASP A 239 -3.79 7.12 -19.07
C ASP A 239 -2.91 8.26 -19.65
N GLY A 240 -2.97 9.46 -19.07
CA GLY A 240 -2.30 10.64 -19.60
C GLY A 240 -1.80 11.56 -18.49
N ASP A 241 -0.69 11.19 -17.87
CA ASP A 241 0.54 11.98 -17.89
C ASP A 241 1.69 11.20 -17.23
N GLN A 242 2.56 10.59 -18.05
CA GLN A 242 3.88 10.12 -17.59
C GLN A 242 4.92 11.25 -17.64
N GLY A 243 4.50 12.51 -17.73
CA GLY A 243 5.36 13.68 -17.62
C GLY A 243 5.60 14.08 -16.17
N ASP A 244 6.85 13.98 -15.73
CA ASP A 244 7.44 14.63 -14.56
C ASP A 244 6.59 14.71 -13.27
N ARG A 245 6.83 13.75 -12.35
CA ARG A 245 6.64 14.00 -10.91
C ARG A 245 7.69 15.01 -10.44
N HIS A 246 7.54 16.28 -10.83
CA HIS A 246 8.22 17.39 -10.20
C HIS A 246 7.31 17.94 -9.08
N ASP A 247 7.82 17.81 -7.86
CA ASP A 247 7.63 18.69 -6.72
C ASP A 247 6.38 19.59 -6.75
N MET A 248 5.24 19.07 -6.32
CA MET A 248 4.07 19.90 -5.99
C MET A 248 4.23 20.50 -4.59
N THR A 249 5.05 21.55 -4.50
CA THR A 249 4.89 22.56 -3.45
C THR A 249 3.56 23.26 -3.69
N TYR A 250 2.55 22.95 -2.89
CA TYR A 250 1.27 23.66 -2.99
C TYR A 250 1.37 25.01 -2.26
N CYS A 251 1.10 26.05 -3.04
CA CYS A 251 1.00 27.45 -2.65
C CYS A 251 0.04 27.62 -1.46
N GLU A 252 0.56 28.11 -0.34
CA GLU A 252 -0.24 28.59 0.79
C GLU A 252 -1.05 29.80 0.32
N LYS A 253 -2.39 29.66 0.27
CA LYS A 253 -3.26 30.84 0.34
C LYS A 253 -3.21 31.38 1.78
N ALA A 254 -2.22 32.22 2.06
CA ALA A 254 -2.43 33.39 2.92
C ALA A 254 -3.11 34.44 2.01
N GLY A 255 -4.30 34.95 2.30
CA GLY A 255 -4.58 35.68 3.53
C GLY A 255 -4.04 37.09 3.33
N ASP A 256 -4.91 37.97 2.82
CA ASP A 256 -4.79 39.41 2.59
C ASP A 256 -3.56 40.12 3.21
N GLY A 257 -2.79 40.82 2.37
CA GLY A 257 -1.78 41.77 2.80
C GLY A 257 -0.94 42.35 1.67
N ASP A 258 -1.13 43.63 1.40
CA ASP A 258 -0.43 44.46 0.41
C ASP A 258 1.09 44.24 0.37
N CYS A 259 1.66 44.08 -0.83
CA CYS A 259 3.08 44.27 -1.10
C CYS A 259 3.24 44.92 -2.48
N GLU A 260 3.66 46.18 -2.47
CA GLU A 260 3.90 47.04 -3.63
C GLU A 260 4.96 46.45 -4.58
N ALA A 261 4.69 46.51 -5.89
CA ALA A 261 5.65 46.22 -6.93
C ALA A 261 6.62 47.40 -7.09
N GLY A 262 7.88 47.21 -6.69
CA GLY A 262 8.99 48.11 -7.00
C GLY A 262 9.74 47.62 -8.25
N ASN A 263 9.62 48.36 -9.35
CA ASN A 263 10.48 48.24 -10.53
C ASN A 263 11.92 48.66 -10.20
N GLY A 264 12.90 48.03 -10.85
CA GLY A 264 14.28 48.49 -10.85
C GLY A 264 15.18 47.67 -11.77
N ASP A 265 15.23 48.05 -13.04
CA ASP A 265 16.29 47.72 -13.99
C ASP A 265 17.66 48.19 -13.46
N GLY A 266 18.76 47.52 -13.84
CA GLY A 266 20.09 48.04 -13.56
C GLY A 266 21.23 47.12 -13.96
N ASP A 267 21.82 47.43 -15.10
CA ASP A 267 23.06 46.93 -15.69
C ASP A 267 24.30 46.90 -14.76
N GLY A 268 25.32 46.13 -15.16
CA GLY A 268 26.69 46.68 -15.17
C GLY A 268 27.77 45.94 -14.37
N ASP A 269 28.69 45.37 -15.15
CA ASP A 269 30.16 45.45 -15.01
C ASP A 269 30.91 44.63 -13.93
N ASP A 270 31.71 43.70 -14.46
CA ASP A 270 33.15 43.50 -14.26
C ASP A 270 33.79 44.08 -12.98
N ASP A 271 34.48 43.22 -12.21
CA ASP A 271 35.83 43.56 -11.75
C ASP A 271 36.66 42.31 -11.40
N ASP A 272 37.88 42.33 -11.94
CA ASP A 272 38.96 41.37 -11.74
C ASP A 272 39.50 41.41 -10.29
N GLY A 273 39.98 40.27 -9.80
CA GLY A 273 40.60 40.16 -8.48
C GLY A 273 41.44 38.91 -8.31
N ASP A 274 42.64 38.99 -8.87
CA ASP A 274 43.77 38.07 -8.74
C ASP A 274 44.37 38.05 -7.31
N ASP A 275 45.22 37.04 -7.09
CA ASP A 275 46.23 36.86 -6.04
C ASP A 275 45.84 36.32 -4.65
N GLY A 276 46.49 35.21 -4.27
CA GLY A 276 46.71 34.88 -2.87
C GLY A 276 47.10 33.44 -2.53
N ASP A 277 48.31 33.03 -2.89
CA ASP A 277 49.03 31.87 -2.35
C ASP A 277 48.91 31.69 -0.82
N GLY A 278 48.87 30.44 -0.36
CA GLY A 278 48.96 30.13 1.07
C GLY A 278 48.97 28.64 1.39
N ALA A 279 50.08 27.98 1.08
CA ALA A 279 50.44 26.71 1.70
C ALA A 279 50.70 26.88 3.21
N ASP A 280 50.21 25.95 4.04
CA ASP A 280 51.08 25.12 4.89
C ASP A 280 50.27 24.20 5.83
N THR A 281 50.52 22.91 5.67
CA THR A 281 50.31 21.81 6.64
C THR A 281 51.20 21.98 7.87
N PRO A 282 50.78 21.42 9.01
CA PRO A 282 51.50 20.26 9.56
C PRO A 282 50.65 18.98 9.63
#